data_AF-A0A1M6UDH2-F1
#
_entry.id   AF-A0A1M6UDH2-F1
#
_cell.length_a   1.000
_cell.length_b   1.000
_cell.length_c   1.000
_cell.angle_alpha   90.00
_cell.angle_beta   90.00
_cell.angle_gamma   90.00
#
_symmetry.space_group_name_H-M   'P 1'
#
loop_
_entity.id
_entity.type
_entity.pdbx_description
1 polymer ?
#
loop_
_entity_poly.entity_id
_entity_poly.type
_entity_poly.pdbx_seq_one_letter_code
_entity_poly.pdbx_strand_id
1 'polypeptide(L)'
;MSILMGYVAPMIRSFKGKFAEPILQGRMVPKGFPANLARVARRKLIMVDAAAFLEALNSPPGNHLEALKGDLAGRHSIRINDQWRVVFKWTDAGPEDVEIIDYHSPDPAECGRRIGNRMAKKLPPIHPGEILREEFLVPLKLTPYAVAAALNVPRTRIERIAREEKPVTADTALRLGKYFKTGAAFWMNIQARFDLETAEEVLAPQIRKIASYEAA
;
A
#
# COMPACT_ATOMS: atom_id res chain seq x y z
N MET A 1 -17.07 12.97 -10.22
CA MET A 1 -17.03 11.61 -10.80
C MET A 1 -15.57 11.28 -11.08
N SER A 2 -14.97 10.37 -10.30
CA SER A 2 -13.61 9.89 -10.54
C SER A 2 -13.61 8.99 -11.77
N ILE A 3 -12.71 9.27 -12.71
CA ILE A 3 -12.55 8.54 -13.98
C ILE A 3 -11.83 7.19 -13.75
N LEU A 4 -11.75 6.74 -12.50
CA LEU A 4 -10.83 5.69 -12.03
C LEU A 4 -11.50 4.33 -11.78
N MET A 5 -12.75 4.14 -12.19
CA MET A 5 -13.53 2.95 -11.80
C MET A 5 -13.19 1.66 -12.58
N GLY A 6 -12.03 1.61 -13.22
CA GLY A 6 -11.42 0.43 -13.84
C GLY A 6 -10.10 0.90 -14.44
N TYR A 7 -8.92 0.37 -14.10
CA TYR A 7 -8.27 -0.62 -14.95
C TYR A 7 -7.04 -1.30 -14.31
N VAL A 8 -6.82 -1.13 -13.00
CA VAL A 8 -6.03 -2.08 -12.21
C VAL A 8 -6.95 -2.47 -11.08
N ALA A 9 -7.44 -3.71 -11.08
CA ALA A 9 -8.40 -4.15 -10.08
C ALA A 9 -7.82 -3.83 -8.69
N PRO A 10 -8.40 -2.88 -7.93
CA PRO A 10 -8.04 -2.77 -6.52
C PRO A 10 -8.34 -4.14 -5.92
N MET A 11 -7.36 -4.77 -5.27
CA MET A 11 -7.67 -6.02 -4.58
C MET A 11 -8.52 -5.72 -3.35
N ILE A 12 -8.42 -4.51 -2.79
CA ILE A 12 -9.35 -4.05 -1.75
C ILE A 12 -10.75 -3.91 -2.36
N ARG A 13 -11.69 -4.68 -1.81
CA ARG A 13 -13.08 -4.78 -2.24
C ARG A 13 -14.00 -3.77 -1.57
N SER A 14 -13.71 -3.42 -0.32
CA SER A 14 -14.48 -2.42 0.42
C SER A 14 -13.61 -1.76 1.50
N PHE A 15 -14.00 -0.53 1.85
CA PHE A 15 -13.41 0.21 2.97
C PHE A 15 -14.43 0.37 4.09
N LYS A 16 -13.91 0.50 5.31
CA LYS A 16 -14.68 0.88 6.49
C LYS A 16 -13.98 2.03 7.22
N GLY A 17 -14.77 2.88 7.86
CA GLY A 17 -14.27 4.03 8.61
C GLY A 17 -13.81 5.20 7.72
N LYS A 18 -13.17 6.20 8.33
CA LYS A 18 -12.91 7.51 7.71
C LYS A 18 -11.47 7.73 7.21
N PHE A 19 -10.59 6.74 7.39
CA PHE A 19 -9.15 6.94 7.18
C PHE A 19 -8.57 6.18 5.98
N ALA A 20 -8.91 4.90 5.80
CA ALA A 20 -8.23 4.04 4.83
C ALA A 20 -8.42 4.50 3.37
N GLU A 21 -9.68 4.68 2.94
CA GLU A 21 -10.00 5.08 1.56
C GLU A 21 -9.41 6.44 1.18
N PRO A 22 -9.56 7.53 1.99
CA PRO A 22 -8.96 8.81 1.64
C PRO A 22 -7.42 8.77 1.58
N ILE A 23 -6.75 7.98 2.44
CA ILE A 23 -5.29 7.86 2.45
C ILE A 23 -4.80 7.08 1.22
N LEU A 24 -5.45 5.96 0.89
CA LEU A 24 -5.02 5.12 -0.22
C LEU A 24 -5.36 5.74 -1.58
N GLN A 25 -6.66 5.99 -1.81
CA GLN A 25 -7.18 6.44 -3.11
C GLN A 25 -7.13 7.96 -3.24
N GLY A 26 -7.63 8.68 -2.23
CA GLY A 26 -7.66 10.14 -2.24
C GLY A 26 -6.25 10.76 -2.17
N ARG A 27 -5.26 10.00 -1.72
CA ARG A 27 -3.91 10.48 -1.38
C ARG A 27 -3.99 11.70 -0.46
N MET A 28 -4.91 11.67 0.49
CA MET A 28 -5.18 12.75 1.42
C MET A 28 -4.94 12.28 2.86
N VAL A 29 -4.62 13.23 3.74
CA VAL A 29 -4.54 12.98 5.19
C VAL A 29 -5.83 13.48 5.83
N PRO A 30 -6.74 12.59 6.28
CA PRO A 30 -8.00 13.02 6.88
C PRO A 30 -7.79 13.69 8.23
N LYS A 31 -8.72 14.56 8.60
CA LYS A 31 -8.74 15.20 9.92
C LYS A 31 -8.75 14.13 11.01
N GLY A 32 -7.86 14.29 11.99
CA GLY A 32 -7.73 13.38 13.12
C GLY A 32 -6.75 12.22 12.92
N PHE A 33 -6.16 12.07 11.72
CA PHE A 33 -5.06 11.14 11.50
C PHE A 33 -3.70 11.83 11.69
N PRO A 34 -2.72 11.22 12.39
CA PRO A 34 -1.39 11.81 12.56
C PRO A 34 -0.66 11.96 11.21
N ALA A 35 -0.36 13.20 10.81
CA ALA A 35 0.23 13.48 9.49
C ALA A 35 1.58 12.81 9.27
N ASN A 36 2.39 12.66 10.32
CA ASN A 36 3.68 11.96 10.27
C ASN A 36 3.53 10.45 9.99
N LEU A 37 2.37 9.85 10.30
CA LEU A 37 2.10 8.44 10.03
C LEU A 37 1.49 8.20 8.65
N ALA A 38 1.04 9.25 7.94
CA ALA A 38 0.28 9.11 6.70
C ALA A 38 1.03 8.35 5.61
N ARG A 39 2.35 8.59 5.48
CA ARG A 39 3.18 7.89 4.49
C ARG A 39 3.32 6.40 4.82
N VAL A 40 3.54 6.06 6.09
CA VAL A 40 3.63 4.66 6.55
C VAL A 40 2.28 3.96 6.37
N ALA A 41 1.19 4.57 6.82
CA ALA A 41 -0.16 4.05 6.67
C ALA A 41 -0.50 3.78 5.20
N ARG A 42 -0.12 4.71 4.31
CA ARG A 42 -0.31 4.54 2.87
C ARG A 42 0.49 3.36 2.31
N ARG A 43 1.76 3.17 2.71
CA ARG A 43 2.52 1.96 2.33
C ARG A 43 1.82 0.69 2.78
N LYS A 44 1.34 0.64 4.03
CA LYS A 44 0.60 -0.52 4.57
C LYS A 44 -0.66 -0.82 3.75
N LEU A 45 -1.46 0.20 3.43
CA LEU A 45 -2.65 0.06 2.60
C LEU A 45 -2.32 -0.40 1.17
N ILE A 46 -1.26 0.12 0.56
CA ILE A 46 -0.79 -0.32 -0.76
C ILE A 46 -0.37 -1.79 -0.73
N MET A 47 0.31 -2.25 0.33
CA MET A 47 0.69 -3.65 0.46
C MET A 47 -0.54 -4.56 0.61
N VAL A 48 -1.54 -4.15 1.40
CA VAL A 48 -2.82 -4.87 1.51
C VAL A 48 -3.53 -4.94 0.16
N ASP A 49 -3.58 -3.83 -0.58
CA ASP A 49 -4.17 -3.75 -1.92
C ASP A 49 -3.38 -4.50 -3.00
N ALA A 50 -2.08 -4.70 -2.80
CA ALA A 50 -1.23 -5.39 -3.78
C ALA A 50 -1.18 -6.91 -3.57
N ALA A 51 -1.45 -7.39 -2.36
CA ALA A 51 -1.32 -8.80 -1.99
C ALA A 51 -2.37 -9.68 -2.68
N ALA A 52 -1.89 -10.74 -3.34
CA ALA A 52 -2.76 -11.75 -3.97
C ALA A 52 -3.17 -12.89 -3.01
N PHE A 53 -2.48 -13.02 -1.87
CA PHE A 53 -2.74 -14.00 -0.82
C PHE A 53 -2.30 -13.42 0.53
N LEU A 54 -2.94 -13.85 1.61
CA LEU A 54 -2.80 -13.26 2.94
C LEU A 54 -1.36 -13.35 3.47
N GLU A 55 -0.70 -14.48 3.25
CA GLU A 55 0.63 -14.79 3.79
C GLU A 55 1.71 -13.87 3.22
N ALA A 56 1.49 -13.26 2.05
CA ALA A 56 2.40 -12.26 1.50
C ALA A 56 2.58 -11.07 2.45
N LEU A 57 1.58 -10.77 3.28
CA LEU A 57 1.64 -9.70 4.27
C LEU A 57 2.45 -10.06 5.52
N ASN A 58 2.87 -11.31 5.70
CA ASN A 58 3.85 -11.68 6.74
C ASN A 58 5.28 -11.25 6.38
N SER A 59 5.58 -11.15 5.08
CA SER A 59 6.94 -10.97 4.60
C SER A 59 7.56 -9.61 4.93
N PRO A 60 6.84 -8.47 4.84
CA PRO A 60 7.31 -7.24 5.45
C PRO A 60 7.36 -7.43 6.98
N PRO A 61 8.55 -7.53 7.61
CA PRO A 61 8.66 -7.89 9.03
C PRO A 61 7.93 -6.93 9.96
N GLY A 62 7.83 -5.65 9.60
CA GLY A 62 7.12 -4.63 10.38
C GLY A 62 5.59 -4.71 10.28
N ASN A 63 5.01 -5.63 9.49
CA ASN A 63 3.56 -5.79 9.42
C ASN A 63 3.00 -6.46 10.66
N HIS A 64 3.70 -7.41 11.28
CA HIS A 64 3.18 -8.20 12.41
C HIS A 64 1.73 -8.67 12.16
N LEU A 65 1.52 -9.36 11.03
CA LEU A 65 0.20 -9.82 10.64
C LEU A 65 -0.39 -10.71 11.74
N GLU A 66 -1.60 -10.37 12.19
CA GLU A 66 -2.26 -11.06 13.29
C GLU A 66 -3.73 -11.32 12.95
N ALA A 67 -4.19 -12.55 13.16
CA ALA A 67 -5.61 -12.88 13.14
C ALA A 67 -6.25 -12.45 14.47
N LEU A 68 -7.30 -11.64 14.38
CA LEU A 68 -8.00 -11.08 15.55
C LEU A 68 -8.96 -12.11 16.15
N LYS A 69 -9.25 -11.96 17.44
CA LYS A 69 -10.10 -12.86 18.25
C LYS A 69 -11.32 -12.13 18.82
N GLY A 70 -12.24 -12.87 19.42
CA GLY A 70 -13.46 -12.33 20.04
C GLY A 70 -14.41 -11.76 19.00
N ASP A 71 -14.97 -10.57 19.27
CA ASP A 71 -15.92 -9.89 18.38
C ASP A 71 -15.33 -9.51 17.01
N LEU A 72 -14.00 -9.55 16.87
CA LEU A 72 -13.27 -9.29 15.63
C LEU A 72 -12.79 -10.58 14.95
N ALA A 73 -13.27 -11.76 15.36
CA ALA A 73 -12.93 -13.03 14.73
C ALA A 73 -13.20 -12.99 13.21
N GLY A 74 -12.26 -13.55 12.44
CA GLY A 74 -12.28 -13.51 10.97
C GLY A 74 -11.67 -12.25 10.35
N ARG A 75 -11.22 -11.29 11.17
CA ARG A 75 -10.44 -10.13 10.74
C ARG A 75 -8.95 -10.35 11.01
N HIS A 76 -8.13 -9.61 10.27
CA HIS A 76 -6.68 -9.57 10.39
C HIS A 76 -6.24 -8.13 10.64
N SER A 77 -5.06 -7.96 11.23
CA SER A 77 -4.43 -6.66 11.39
C SER A 77 -2.98 -6.65 10.94
N ILE A 78 -2.53 -5.50 10.43
CA ILE A 78 -1.11 -5.19 10.25
C ILE A 78 -0.76 -3.86 10.94
N ARG A 79 0.46 -3.77 11.46
CA ARG A 79 0.96 -2.65 12.26
C ARG A 79 1.34 -1.45 11.40
N ILE A 80 0.91 -0.25 11.81
CA ILE A 80 1.43 1.03 11.31
C ILE A 80 2.52 1.55 12.25
N ASN A 81 2.21 1.62 13.54
CA ASN A 81 3.15 1.89 14.64
C ASN A 81 2.58 1.25 15.92
N ASP A 82 3.07 1.58 17.11
CA ASP A 82 2.56 0.97 18.35
C ASP A 82 1.05 1.20 18.55
N GLN A 83 0.51 2.36 18.15
CA GLN A 83 -0.88 2.75 18.36
C GLN A 83 -1.83 2.36 17.23
N TRP A 84 -1.42 2.47 15.98
CA TRP A 84 -2.30 2.38 14.82
C TRP A 84 -2.16 1.04 14.11
N ARG A 85 -3.28 0.48 13.65
CA ARG A 85 -3.36 -0.76 12.87
C ARG A 85 -4.21 -0.55 11.62
N VAL A 86 -3.85 -1.22 10.54
CA VAL A 86 -4.80 -1.50 9.44
C VAL A 86 -5.50 -2.81 9.80
N VAL A 87 -6.82 -2.83 9.80
CA VAL A 87 -7.65 -4.00 10.06
C VAL A 87 -8.51 -4.29 8.84
N PHE A 88 -8.66 -5.57 8.49
CA PHE A 88 -9.41 -5.99 7.32
C PHE A 88 -9.89 -7.43 7.46
N LYS A 89 -10.91 -7.80 6.69
CA LYS A 89 -11.29 -9.20 6.47
C LYS A 89 -10.57 -9.70 5.22
N TRP A 90 -10.05 -10.92 5.24
CA TRP A 90 -9.49 -11.54 4.03
C TRP A 90 -10.53 -12.51 3.44
N THR A 91 -10.91 -12.32 2.18
CA THR A 91 -11.83 -13.20 1.45
C THR A 91 -11.17 -13.73 0.18
N ASP A 92 -11.81 -14.69 -0.50
CA ASP A 92 -11.33 -15.21 -1.78
C ASP A 92 -11.30 -14.13 -2.88
N ALA A 93 -12.13 -13.09 -2.75
CA ALA A 93 -12.09 -11.94 -3.64
C ALA A 93 -10.94 -10.98 -3.29
N GLY A 94 -10.51 -10.91 -2.03
CA GLY A 94 -9.46 -10.03 -1.56
C GLY A 94 -9.79 -9.37 -0.21
N PRO A 95 -9.06 -8.32 0.19
CA PRO A 95 -9.35 -7.60 1.42
C PRO A 95 -10.70 -6.86 1.38
N GLU A 96 -11.54 -7.09 2.39
CA GLU A 96 -12.80 -6.40 2.63
C GLU A 96 -12.75 -5.63 3.95
N ASP A 97 -13.65 -4.65 4.10
CA ASP A 97 -13.82 -3.83 5.30
C ASP A 97 -12.51 -3.21 5.80
N VAL A 98 -11.66 -2.78 4.87
CA VAL A 98 -10.32 -2.26 5.22
C VAL A 98 -10.47 -0.93 5.96
N GLU A 99 -9.95 -0.89 7.18
CA GLU A 99 -10.07 0.23 8.12
C GLU A 99 -8.73 0.51 8.79
N ILE A 100 -8.50 1.77 9.18
CA ILE A 100 -7.41 2.12 10.10
C ILE A 100 -8.02 2.44 11.46
N ILE A 101 -7.57 1.72 12.49
CA ILE A 101 -8.03 1.89 13.87
C ILE A 101 -6.88 2.31 14.79
N ASP A 102 -7.24 3.03 15.84
CA ASP A 102 -6.39 3.27 17.01
C ASP A 102 -6.64 2.16 18.03
N TYR A 103 -5.62 1.32 18.27
CA TYR A 103 -5.70 0.16 19.15
C TYR A 103 -5.69 0.52 20.65
N HIS A 104 -5.32 1.75 21.01
CA HIS A 104 -5.28 2.22 22.39
C HIS A 104 -6.45 3.13 22.76
N SER A 105 -7.31 3.50 21.80
CA SER A 105 -8.48 4.32 22.11
C SER A 105 -9.58 3.44 22.74
N PRO A 106 -10.09 3.77 23.94
CA PRO A 106 -11.15 3.00 24.60
C PRO A 106 -12.50 3.07 23.87
N ASP A 107 -12.65 3.96 22.88
CA ASP A 107 -13.81 4.05 21.97
C ASP A 107 -13.34 4.35 20.52
N PRO A 108 -13.59 3.44 19.55
CA PRO A 108 -13.30 3.66 18.13
C PRO A 108 -13.94 4.93 17.53
N ALA A 109 -15.08 5.38 18.07
CA ALA A 109 -15.77 6.58 17.62
C ALA A 109 -15.05 7.89 18.01
N GLU A 110 -14.19 7.86 19.04
CA GLU A 110 -13.44 9.03 19.50
C GLU A 110 -12.10 9.24 18.79
N CYS A 111 -11.72 8.29 17.93
CA CYS A 111 -10.45 8.26 17.22
C CYS A 111 -10.22 9.56 16.42
N GLY A 112 -9.22 10.36 16.82
CA GLY A 112 -8.74 11.54 16.10
C GLY A 112 -9.30 12.90 16.53
N ARG A 113 -9.96 13.03 17.69
CA ARG A 113 -10.49 14.34 18.14
C ARG A 113 -9.44 15.37 18.59
N ARG A 114 -8.18 14.98 18.81
CA ARG A 114 -7.11 15.85 19.38
C ARG A 114 -6.10 16.44 18.39
N ILE A 115 -6.22 16.20 17.08
CA ILE A 115 -5.19 16.62 16.10
C ILE A 115 -5.66 17.87 15.32
N GLY A 116 -4.96 18.98 15.53
CA GLY A 116 -5.20 20.28 14.91
C GLY A 116 -4.95 20.34 13.40
N ASN A 117 -5.59 21.32 12.77
CA ASN A 117 -5.81 21.44 11.32
C ASN A 117 -4.58 21.99 10.58
N ARG A 118 -4.07 21.26 9.58
CA ARG A 118 -3.27 21.83 8.47
C ARG A 118 -3.81 21.28 7.16
N MET A 119 -4.01 22.17 6.19
CA MET A 119 -4.46 21.85 4.82
C MET A 119 -3.68 20.66 4.26
N ALA A 120 -4.39 19.59 3.90
CA ALA A 120 -3.78 18.32 3.52
C ALA A 120 -3.10 18.46 2.15
N LYS A 121 -1.77 18.53 2.14
CA LYS A 121 -0.98 18.35 0.90
C LYS A 121 -1.25 16.94 0.39
N LYS A 122 -1.59 16.80 -0.90
CA LYS A 122 -1.75 15.50 -1.56
C LYS A 122 -0.48 14.68 -1.35
N LEU A 123 -0.62 13.47 -0.86
CA LEU A 123 0.47 12.53 -0.67
C LEU A 123 1.03 12.17 -2.07
N PRO A 124 2.35 12.25 -2.27
CA PRO A 124 2.92 11.87 -3.55
C PRO A 124 2.74 10.35 -3.77
N PRO A 125 2.76 9.90 -5.03
CA PRO A 125 2.78 8.47 -5.35
C PRO A 125 3.91 7.75 -4.61
N ILE A 126 3.69 6.49 -4.26
CA ILE A 126 4.69 5.66 -3.56
C ILE A 126 5.29 4.71 -4.57
N HIS A 127 6.60 4.88 -4.84
CA HIS A 127 7.32 4.01 -5.74
C HIS A 127 7.57 2.63 -5.08
N PRO A 128 7.55 1.50 -5.82
CA PRO A 128 7.83 0.18 -5.25
C PRO A 128 9.21 0.08 -4.59
N GLY A 129 10.17 0.87 -5.08
CA GLY A 129 11.49 1.07 -4.47
C GLY A 129 11.46 1.60 -3.04
N GLU A 130 10.52 2.49 -2.72
CA GLU A 130 10.31 2.94 -1.34
C GLU A 130 9.83 1.79 -0.47
N ILE A 131 8.84 1.01 -0.92
CA ILE A 131 8.37 -0.16 -0.16
C ILE A 131 9.48 -1.18 0.02
N LEU A 132 10.27 -1.47 -1.03
CA LEU A 132 11.44 -2.35 -0.93
C LEU A 132 12.41 -1.85 0.16
N ARG A 133 12.73 -0.56 0.15
CA ARG A 133 13.69 0.04 1.08
C ARG A 133 13.17 0.08 2.52
N GLU A 134 12.00 0.68 2.73
CA GLU A 134 11.44 1.00 4.04
C GLU A 134 10.83 -0.21 4.73
N GLU A 135 10.23 -1.14 3.97
CA GLU A 135 9.48 -2.26 4.54
C GLU A 135 10.28 -3.57 4.55
N PHE A 136 11.33 -3.72 3.73
CA PHE A 136 12.16 -4.93 3.68
C PHE A 136 13.63 -4.66 4.01
N LEU A 137 14.33 -3.80 3.27
CA LEU A 137 15.78 -3.65 3.43
C LEU A 137 16.17 -3.10 4.81
N VAL A 138 15.58 -1.99 5.22
CA VAL A 138 15.87 -1.36 6.52
C VAL A 138 15.52 -2.28 7.68
N PRO A 139 14.30 -2.85 7.78
CA PRO A 139 13.93 -3.69 8.92
C PRO A 139 14.71 -5.02 8.99
N LEU A 140 15.05 -5.62 7.84
CA LEU A 140 15.81 -6.87 7.77
C LEU A 140 17.33 -6.65 7.83
N LYS A 141 17.79 -5.40 7.90
CA LYS A 141 19.22 -5.02 7.82
C LYS A 141 19.90 -5.58 6.57
N LEU A 142 19.17 -5.66 5.47
CA LEU A 142 19.67 -6.14 4.19
C LEU A 142 20.23 -4.99 3.36
N THR A 143 21.40 -5.18 2.79
CA THR A 143 21.94 -4.24 1.81
C THR A 143 21.37 -4.52 0.41
N PRO A 144 21.26 -3.51 -0.47
CA PRO A 144 20.90 -3.73 -1.88
C PRO A 144 21.81 -4.77 -2.57
N TYR A 145 23.09 -4.82 -2.18
CA TYR A 145 24.04 -5.81 -2.66
C TYR A 145 23.67 -7.23 -2.25
N ALA A 146 23.36 -7.46 -0.97
CA ALA A 146 22.97 -8.78 -0.47
C ALA A 146 21.72 -9.31 -1.18
N VAL A 147 20.72 -8.44 -1.39
CA VAL A 147 19.53 -8.80 -2.16
C VAL A 147 19.87 -9.08 -3.62
N ALA A 148 20.64 -8.21 -4.28
CA ALA A 148 21.02 -8.43 -5.68
C ALA A 148 21.75 -9.76 -5.90
N ALA A 149 22.66 -10.12 -4.99
CA ALA A 149 23.35 -11.40 -5.01
C ALA A 149 22.37 -12.58 -4.87
N ALA A 150 21.44 -12.52 -3.90
CA ALA A 150 20.44 -13.56 -3.69
C ALA A 150 19.46 -13.70 -4.88
N LEU A 151 19.16 -12.60 -5.58
CA LEU A 151 18.32 -12.60 -6.77
C LEU A 151 19.06 -12.97 -8.06
N ASN A 152 20.39 -13.12 -8.02
CA ASN A 152 21.25 -13.28 -9.19
C ASN A 152 21.03 -12.18 -10.25
N VAL A 153 21.13 -10.91 -9.82
CA VAL A 153 21.03 -9.72 -10.70
C VAL A 153 22.15 -8.73 -10.41
N PRO A 154 22.47 -7.82 -11.36
CA PRO A 154 23.46 -6.76 -11.09
C PRO A 154 23.06 -5.91 -9.89
N ARG A 155 24.02 -5.62 -9.00
CA ARG A 155 23.85 -4.75 -7.81
C ARG A 155 23.15 -3.43 -8.15
N THR A 156 23.59 -2.79 -9.23
CA THR A 156 23.07 -1.50 -9.70
C THR A 156 21.57 -1.55 -9.99
N ARG A 157 21.02 -2.71 -10.36
CA ARG A 157 19.57 -2.87 -10.58
C ARG A 157 18.80 -2.63 -9.29
N ILE A 158 19.15 -3.33 -8.20
CA ILE A 158 18.46 -3.21 -6.92
C ILE A 158 18.69 -1.85 -6.28
N GLU A 159 19.90 -1.29 -6.40
CA GLU A 159 20.18 0.05 -5.88
C GLU A 159 19.32 1.12 -6.55
N ARG A 160 19.20 1.10 -7.89
CA ARG A 160 18.41 2.10 -8.62
C ARG A 160 16.92 1.95 -8.36
N ILE A 161 16.43 0.73 -8.19
CA ILE A 161 15.06 0.49 -7.73
C ILE A 161 14.89 1.07 -6.33
N ALA A 162 15.77 0.76 -5.38
CA ALA A 162 15.70 1.26 -4.00
C ALA A 162 15.91 2.77 -3.87
N ARG A 163 16.52 3.44 -4.87
CA ARG A 163 16.60 4.91 -4.98
C ARG A 163 15.44 5.52 -5.77
N GLU A 164 14.46 4.71 -6.19
CA GLU A 164 13.26 5.14 -6.91
C GLU A 164 13.57 5.72 -8.31
N GLU A 165 14.71 5.34 -8.90
CA GLU A 165 15.15 5.79 -10.23
C GLU A 165 14.72 4.84 -11.36
N LYS A 166 14.40 3.59 -11.02
CA LYS A 166 14.02 2.55 -11.97
C LYS A 166 12.81 1.76 -11.48
N PRO A 167 11.88 1.43 -12.38
CA PRO A 167 10.72 0.63 -12.04
C PRO A 167 11.11 -0.82 -11.74
N VAL A 168 10.22 -1.53 -11.06
CA VAL A 168 10.27 -2.99 -10.93
C VAL A 168 9.70 -3.60 -12.21
N THR A 169 10.53 -4.34 -12.94
CA THR A 169 10.11 -5.11 -14.13
C THR A 169 9.52 -6.46 -13.73
N ALA A 170 8.81 -7.13 -14.64
CA ALA A 170 8.26 -8.47 -14.40
C ALA A 170 9.34 -9.51 -13.97
N ASP A 171 10.51 -9.53 -14.60
CA ASP A 171 11.66 -10.37 -14.19
C ASP A 171 12.08 -10.07 -12.74
N THR A 172 12.18 -8.79 -12.38
CA THR A 172 12.57 -8.40 -11.03
C THR A 172 11.48 -8.71 -10.01
N ALA A 173 10.20 -8.55 -10.37
CA ALA A 173 9.05 -8.91 -9.55
C ALA A 173 9.00 -10.43 -9.26
N LEU A 174 9.26 -11.27 -10.25
CA LEU A 174 9.37 -12.73 -10.06
C LEU A 174 10.46 -13.09 -9.05
N ARG A 175 11.64 -12.45 -9.19
CA ARG A 175 12.79 -12.69 -8.30
C ARG A 175 12.52 -12.21 -6.88
N LEU A 176 12.07 -10.97 -6.71
CA LEU A 176 11.71 -10.40 -5.42
C LEU A 176 10.58 -11.20 -4.75
N GLY A 177 9.54 -11.54 -5.52
CA GLY A 177 8.40 -12.31 -5.06
C GLY A 177 8.79 -13.71 -4.55
N LYS A 178 9.74 -14.37 -5.24
CA LYS A 178 10.31 -15.65 -4.79
C LYS A 178 11.14 -15.48 -3.52
N TYR A 179 12.04 -14.49 -3.48
CA TYR A 179 12.96 -14.27 -2.38
C TYR A 179 12.26 -13.85 -1.09
N PHE A 180 11.34 -12.89 -1.18
CA PHE A 180 10.56 -12.40 -0.03
C PHE A 180 9.28 -13.18 0.20
N LYS A 181 8.96 -14.22 -0.57
CA LYS A 181 7.71 -15.02 -0.44
C LYS A 181 6.41 -14.18 -0.56
N THR A 182 6.43 -13.09 -1.32
CA THR A 182 5.26 -12.24 -1.56
C THR A 182 4.55 -12.54 -2.89
N GLY A 183 5.21 -13.28 -3.79
CA GLY A 183 4.74 -13.48 -5.16
C GLY A 183 5.01 -12.27 -6.07
N ALA A 184 5.00 -12.51 -7.40
CA ALA A 184 5.31 -11.48 -8.38
C ALA A 184 4.22 -10.41 -8.50
N ALA A 185 2.95 -10.83 -8.38
CA ALA A 185 1.79 -9.94 -8.46
C ALA A 185 1.87 -8.81 -7.43
N PHE A 186 2.34 -9.08 -6.21
CA PHE A 186 2.55 -8.07 -5.18
C PHE A 186 3.39 -6.88 -5.70
N TRP A 187 4.52 -7.16 -6.33
CA TRP A 187 5.40 -6.11 -6.83
C TRP A 187 4.87 -5.42 -8.08
N MET A 188 4.25 -6.17 -9.00
CA MET A 188 3.65 -5.61 -10.22
C MET A 188 2.45 -4.72 -9.92
N ASN A 189 1.63 -5.07 -8.93
CA ASN A 189 0.48 -4.27 -8.51
C ASN A 189 0.93 -2.92 -7.92
N ILE A 190 2.00 -2.92 -7.11
CA ILE A 190 2.60 -1.68 -6.59
C ILE A 190 3.15 -0.83 -7.73
N GLN A 191 3.87 -1.43 -8.68
CA GLN A 191 4.41 -0.71 -9.83
C GLN A 191 3.30 -0.09 -10.69
N ALA A 192 2.26 -0.86 -11.03
CA ALA A 192 1.13 -0.38 -11.82
C ALA A 192 0.40 0.78 -11.12
N ARG A 193 0.19 0.68 -9.81
CA ARG A 193 -0.38 1.77 -9.01
C ARG A 193 0.47 3.04 -9.08
N PHE A 194 1.79 2.92 -8.90
CA PHE A 194 2.70 4.06 -9.01
C PHE A 194 2.63 4.71 -10.40
N ASP A 195 2.73 3.89 -11.46
CA ASP A 195 2.74 4.38 -12.84
C ASP A 195 1.45 5.10 -13.20
N LEU A 196 0.29 4.57 -12.79
CA LEU A 196 -1.01 5.22 -12.99
C LEU A 196 -1.13 6.52 -12.19
N GLU A 197 -0.79 6.49 -10.89
CA GLU A 197 -0.88 7.68 -10.03
C GLU A 197 0.01 8.83 -10.53
N THR A 198 1.19 8.51 -11.08
CA THR A 198 2.10 9.49 -11.68
C THR A 198 1.61 9.95 -13.06
N ALA A 199 1.18 9.04 -13.93
CA ALA A 199 0.68 9.39 -15.25
C ALA A 199 -0.56 10.28 -15.18
N GLU A 200 -1.49 10.00 -14.26
CA GLU A 200 -2.69 10.81 -14.04
C GLU A 200 -2.37 12.24 -13.61
N GLU A 201 -1.34 12.45 -12.79
CA GLU A 201 -0.94 13.80 -12.38
C GLU A 201 -0.53 14.67 -13.58
N VAL A 202 0.06 14.05 -14.59
CA VAL A 202 0.52 14.73 -15.81
C VAL A 202 -0.60 14.83 -16.84
N LEU A 203 -1.37 13.77 -17.03
CA LEU A 203 -2.27 13.58 -18.17
C LEU A 203 -3.75 13.86 -17.87
N ALA A 204 -4.14 14.12 -16.60
CA ALA A 204 -5.54 14.32 -16.23
C ALA A 204 -6.33 15.31 -17.11
N PRO A 205 -5.79 16.48 -17.52
CA PRO A 205 -6.50 17.40 -18.40
C PRO A 205 -6.74 16.84 -19.82
N GLN A 206 -5.85 15.98 -20.30
CA GLN A 206 -5.92 15.37 -21.63
C GLN A 206 -6.90 14.19 -21.60
N ILE A 207 -6.79 13.31 -20.61
CA ILE A 207 -7.65 12.14 -20.43
C ILE A 207 -9.13 12.54 -20.32
N ARG A 208 -9.44 13.63 -19.60
CA ARG A 208 -10.82 14.15 -19.46
C ARG A 208 -11.50 14.54 -20.77
N LYS A 209 -10.74 14.78 -21.83
CA LYS A 209 -11.27 15.14 -23.17
C LYS A 209 -11.54 13.92 -24.04
N ILE A 210 -11.05 12.75 -23.65
CA ILE A 210 -11.24 11.52 -24.41
C ILE A 210 -12.67 11.04 -24.14
N ALA A 211 -13.48 10.98 -25.21
CA ALA A 211 -14.82 10.42 -25.13
C ALA A 211 -14.73 8.90 -24.91
N SER A 212 -15.64 8.37 -24.08
CA SER A 212 -15.76 6.92 -23.93
C SER A 212 -16.31 6.32 -25.22
N TYR A 213 -15.81 5.12 -25.56
CA TYR A 213 -16.40 4.37 -26.66
C TYR A 213 -17.77 3.86 -26.23
N GLU A 214 -18.82 4.29 -26.92
CA GLU A 214 -20.16 3.73 -26.79
C GLU A 214 -20.37 2.77 -27.98
N ALA A 215 -20.58 1.48 -27.66
CA ALA A 215 -20.95 0.49 -28.67
C ALA A 215 -22.41 0.74 -29.08
N ALA A 216 -22.67 0.73 -30.40
CA ALA A 216 -23.99 0.92 -30.98
C ALA A 216 -24.91 -0.31 -30.82
#